data_AF-A0A2D6MIN4-F1
#
_entry.id   AF-A0A2D6MIN4-F1
#
_cell.length_a   1.000
_cell.length_b   1.000
_cell.length_c   1.000
_cell.angle_alpha   90.00
_cell.angle_beta   90.00
_cell.angle_gamma   90.00
#
_symmetry.space_group_name_H-M   'P 1'
#
loop_
_entity.id
_entity.type
_entity.pdbx_description
1 polymer ?
#
loop_
_entity_poly.entity_id
_entity_poly.type
_entity_poly.pdbx_seq_one_letter_code
_entity_poly.pdbx_strand_id
1 'polypeptide(L)' 'MEEYYDDNFGSWHDTDEEEVREFYHSVQARSVWKVCSICDEKVKLLPQYDKCDSCMDRMERGIQI' A
#
# COMPACT_ATOMS: atom_id res chain seq x y z
N MET A 1 -9.05 -7.46 -17.93
CA MET A 1 -9.14 -6.41 -16.90
C MET A 1 -8.64 -7.02 -15.62
N GLU A 2 -7.36 -6.84 -15.34
CA GLU A 2 -6.75 -7.22 -14.07
C GLU A 2 -6.96 -6.04 -13.12
N GLU A 3 -7.99 -6.12 -12.27
CA GLU A 3 -8.08 -5.22 -11.12
C GLU A 3 -7.02 -5.67 -10.11
N TYR A 4 -5.91 -4.95 -10.04
CA TYR A 4 -4.91 -5.16 -9.01
C TYR A 4 -5.24 -4.25 -7.82
N TYR A 5 -5.71 -4.89 -6.74
CA TYR A 5 -5.91 -4.24 -5.46
C TYR A 5 -4.84 -4.73 -4.49
N ASP A 6 -3.98 -3.83 -4.04
CA ASP A 6 -3.10 -4.07 -2.90
C ASP A 6 -3.25 -2.88 -1.94
N ASP A 7 -3.76 -3.18 -0.75
CA ASP A 7 -4.02 -2.19 0.31
C ASP A 7 -2.84 -1.25 0.52
N ASN A 8 -1.59 -1.72 0.38
CA ASN A 8 -0.41 -0.90 0.68
C ASN A 8 0.16 -0.13 -0.52
N PHE A 9 -0.42 -0.31 -1.71
CA PHE A 9 0.05 0.32 -2.93
C PHE A 9 -1.06 1.12 -3.62
N GLY A 10 -2.32 0.82 -3.29
CA GLY A 10 -3.54 1.44 -3.82
C GLY A 10 -4.20 0.60 -4.91
N SER A 11 -5.22 1.16 -5.56
CA SER A 11 -5.92 0.57 -6.70
C SER A 11 -5.71 1.42 -7.95
N TRP A 12 -5.43 0.80 -9.10
CA TRP A 12 -5.55 1.46 -10.39
C TRP A 12 -6.62 0.77 -11.24
N HIS A 13 -7.31 1.55 -12.07
CA HIS A 13 -8.22 1.04 -13.10
C HIS A 13 -7.53 1.09 -14.47
N ASP A 14 -7.97 0.28 -15.43
CA ASP A 14 -7.40 0.18 -16.80
C ASP A 14 -7.43 1.51 -17.60
N THR A 15 -8.01 2.57 -17.04
CA THR A 15 -8.06 3.93 -17.59
C THR A 15 -6.98 4.88 -17.05
N ASP A 16 -6.19 4.46 -16.06
CA ASP A 16 -5.16 5.31 -15.45
C ASP A 16 -3.94 5.47 -16.38
N GLU A 17 -3.46 6.71 -16.50
CA GLU A 17 -2.36 7.13 -17.37
C GLU A 17 -1.09 6.26 -17.15
N GLU A 18 -0.32 6.04 -18.21
CA GLU A 18 0.88 5.17 -18.21
C GLU A 18 1.88 5.55 -17.09
N GLU A 19 1.99 6.85 -16.77
CA GLU A 19 2.80 7.39 -15.68
C GLU A 19 2.38 6.83 -14.30
N VAL A 20 1.08 6.66 -14.06
CA VAL A 20 0.55 6.12 -12.81
C VAL A 20 0.95 4.66 -12.67
N ARG A 21 0.88 3.88 -13.76
CA ARG A 21 1.28 2.47 -13.76
C ARG A 21 2.78 2.31 -13.51
N GLU A 22 3.61 3.12 -14.15
CA GLU A 22 5.07 3.10 -13.93
C GLU A 22 5.42 3.45 -12.49
N PHE A 23 4.77 4.47 -11.93
CA PHE A 23 4.92 4.82 -10.52
C PHE A 23 4.58 3.64 -9.61
N TYR A 24 3.44 2.98 -9.82
CA TYR A 24 3.03 1.80 -9.04
C TYR A 24 4.05 0.66 -9.09
N HIS A 25 4.50 0.30 -10.30
CA HIS A 25 5.52 -0.73 -10.46
C HIS A 25 6.82 -0.35 -9.75
N SER A 26 7.21 0.93 -9.80
CA SER A 26 8.40 1.43 -9.10
C SER A 26 8.29 1.30 -7.57
N VAL A 27 7.11 1.58 -7.01
CA VAL A 27 6.85 1.45 -5.57
C VAL A 27 6.86 -0.01 -5.16
N GLN A 28 6.18 -0.88 -5.91
CA GLN A 28 6.17 -2.34 -5.67
C GLN A 28 7.57 -2.96 -5.69
N ALA A 29 8.41 -2.56 -6.65
CA ALA A 29 9.78 -3.06 -6.77
C ALA A 29 10.68 -2.64 -5.59
N ARG A 30 10.41 -1.48 -4.99
CA ARG A 30 11.18 -0.94 -3.86
C ARG A 30 10.69 -1.42 -2.50
N SER A 31 9.44 -1.87 -2.42
CA SER A 31 8.84 -2.34 -1.18
C SER A 31 9.40 -3.69 -0.73
N VAL A 32 9.52 -3.83 0.58
CA VAL A 32 10.07 -5.02 1.25
C VAL A 32 9.04 -5.57 2.24
N TRP A 33 9.11 -6.88 2.50
CA TRP A 33 8.27 -7.51 3.52
C TRP A 33 8.66 -7.00 4.91
N LYS A 34 7.71 -6.41 5.63
CA LYS A 34 7.85 -5.93 7.02
C LYS A 34 6.65 -6.36 7.84
N VAL A 35 6.78 -6.30 9.16
CA VAL A 35 5.67 -6.47 10.10
C VAL A 35 5.13 -5.09 10.43
N CYS A 36 3.81 -4.90 10.30
CA CYS A 36 3.16 -3.65 10.66
C CYS A 36 3.28 -3.40 12.17
N SER A 37 3.69 -2.21 12.57
CA SER A 37 3.88 -1.84 13.99
C SER A 37 2.57 -1.65 14.78
N ILE A 38 1.41 -1.86 14.15
CA ILE A 38 0.08 -1.63 14.75
C ILE A 38 -0.71 -2.94 14.82
N CYS A 39 -0.84 -3.65 13.70
CA CYS A 39 -1.65 -4.88 13.64
C CYS A 39 -0.82 -6.17 13.62
N ASP A 40 0.52 -6.09 13.68
CA ASP A 40 1.46 -7.22 13.63
C ASP A 40 1.37 -8.11 12.36
N GLU A 41 0.60 -7.68 11.35
CA GLU A 41 0.49 -8.38 10.07
C GLU A 41 1.74 -8.19 9.20
N LYS A 42 2.08 -9.23 8.44
CA LYS A 42 3.19 -9.19 7.49
C LYS A 42 2.73 -8.59 6.17
N VAL A 43 3.24 -7.40 5.84
CA VAL A 43 2.85 -6.60 4.66
C VAL A 43 4.07 -6.18 3.84
N LYS A 44 3.87 -5.81 2.58
CA LYS A 44 4.93 -5.15 1.80
C LYS A 44 4.82 -3.63 1.95
N LEU A 45 5.89 -3.00 2.39
CA LEU A 45 5.96 -1.54 2.58
C LEU A 45 7.26 -1.00 2.01
N LEU A 46 7.29 0.29 1.66
CA LEU A 46 8.56 0.95 1.34
C LEU A 46 9.47 0.91 2.59
N PRO A 47 10.80 0.84 2.42
CA PRO A 47 11.74 0.62 3.52
C PRO A 47 11.59 1.60 4.69
N GLN A 48 11.25 2.86 4.39
CA GLN A 48 11.07 3.93 5.37
C GLN A 48 9.77 3.85 6.19
N TYR A 49 8.79 3.04 5.79
CA TYR A 49 7.51 2.90 6.49
C TYR A 49 7.44 1.63 7.33
N ASP A 50 6.71 1.67 8.43
CA ASP A 50 6.52 0.57 9.38
C ASP A 50 5.05 0.26 9.70
N LYS A 51 4.10 1.02 9.13
CA LYS A 51 2.65 0.88 9.32
C LYS A 51 1.99 0.58 7.97
N CYS A 52 1.04 -0.35 7.97
CA CYS A 52 0.25 -0.63 6.77
C CYS A 52 -0.77 0.47 6.50
N ASP A 53 -1.19 0.57 5.25
CA ASP A 53 -2.12 1.60 4.80
C ASP A 53 -3.48 1.48 5.52
N SER A 54 -4.02 0.27 5.66
CA SER A 54 -5.29 0.04 6.36
C SER A 54 -5.27 0.50 7.83
N CYS A 55 -4.13 0.39 8.52
CA CYS A 55 -3.98 0.94 9.86
C CYS A 55 -3.93 2.46 9.82
N MET A 56 -3.20 3.06 8.88
CA MET A 56 -3.14 4.52 8.74
C MET A 56 -4.51 5.11 8.37
N ASP A 57 -5.25 4.52 7.44
CA ASP A 57 -6.61 4.96 7.05
C ASP A 57 -7.57 4.89 8.26
N ARG A 58 -7.47 3.84 9.09
CA ARG A 58 -8.22 3.78 10.35
C ARG A 58 -7.84 4.90 11.32
N MET A 59 -6.54 5.19 11.49
CA MET A 59 -6.08 6.30 12.35
C MET A 59 -6.59 7.65 11.85
N GLU A 60 -6.49 7.91 10.55
CA GLU A 60 -6.92 9.16 9.92
C GLU A 60 -8.43 9.36 10.04
N ARG A 61 -9.21 8.27 9.98
CA ARG A 61 -10.66 8.28 10.21
C ARG A 61 -11.07 8.32 11.69
N GLY A 62 -10.10 8.29 12.61
CA GLY A 62 -10.36 8.28 14.05
C GLY A 62 -10.95 6.96 14.57
N ILE A 63 -10.76 5.86 13.85
CA ILE A 63 -11.18 4.52 14.26
C ILE A 63 -10.11 3.97 15.23
N GLN A 64 -10.57 3.46 16.37
CA GLN A 64 -9.69 2.87 17.38
C GLN A 64 -9.10 1.55 16.86
N ILE A 65 -7.78 1.39 16.99
CA ILE A 65 -7.02 0.24 16.46
C ILE A 65 -6.54 -0.64 17.60
#